data_AF-A0A2S9SM22-F1
#
_entry.id   AF-A0A2S9SM22-F1
#
_cell.length_a   1.000
_cell.length_b   1.000
_cell.length_c   1.000
_cell.angle_alpha   90.00
_cell.angle_beta   90.00
_cell.angle_gamma   90.00
#
_symmetry.space_group_name_H-M   'P 1'
#
loop_
_entity.id
_entity.type
_entity.pdbx_description
1 polymer ?
#
loop_
_entity_poly.entity_id
_entity_poly.type
_entity_poly.pdbx_seq_one_letter_code
_entity_poly.pdbx_strand_id
1 'polypeptide(L)'
;VLFLLFIDKRFIYLIISGFILGMFFSEIISYLIYFNLLPYKLKLFNIIIYEAQGINNPSPFLNHSFYNMLLSIVIGLMLYNLLKNKNNFFIKFVSVFFIITASINLVLVGGRIGYLSYVVIIGVVLFILYEKNTLKKILPTGLLILSMFFYLAYNNSSQFKIRIDNAISDKEKIFNQDGNDYNSSIGLRIGFWLYSVDVIKENLFFGVGTGNHMDAVKSKLTKEHKYISNIEHPHNEYIKNLLQFGVIGFIFFLNIFYQIFKLKIYDEDLKNYLIILTTGVCCLLLTDVFVKNILIIFLLFISVCTSKTDYLKNYKFNLGIKIISLYITLIMFFLFIFLLEKIY
;
A
#
# COMPACT_ATOMS: atom_id res chain seq x y z
N VAL A 1 19.18 -2.48 -4.61
CA VAL A 1 18.49 -2.76 -5.90
C VAL A 1 19.21 -3.86 -6.68
N LEU A 2 20.52 -3.78 -6.91
CA LEU A 2 21.31 -4.84 -7.59
C LEU A 2 21.11 -6.26 -7.01
N PHE A 3 21.06 -6.41 -5.68
CA PHE A 3 20.77 -7.71 -5.04
C PHE A 3 19.42 -8.33 -5.44
N LEU A 4 18.43 -7.51 -5.81
CA LEU A 4 17.13 -8.02 -6.23
C LEU A 4 17.24 -8.79 -7.55
N LEU A 5 18.24 -8.55 -8.40
CA LEU A 5 18.41 -9.28 -9.67
C LEU A 5 18.85 -10.75 -9.47
N PHE A 6 19.32 -11.10 -8.27
CA PHE A 6 19.89 -12.41 -7.97
C PHE A 6 19.01 -13.26 -7.03
N ILE A 7 17.71 -12.97 -6.97
CA ILE A 7 16.78 -13.76 -6.14
C ILE A 7 16.66 -15.17 -6.72
N ASP A 8 17.02 -16.16 -5.92
CA ASP A 8 16.88 -17.58 -6.27
C ASP A 8 15.42 -18.03 -6.12
N LYS A 9 14.93 -18.77 -7.12
CA LYS A 9 13.55 -19.24 -7.21
C LYS A 9 13.07 -19.98 -5.95
N ARG A 10 13.98 -20.66 -5.24
CA ARG A 10 13.64 -21.45 -4.03
C ARG A 10 13.17 -20.59 -2.85
N PHE A 11 13.53 -19.31 -2.82
CA PHE A 11 13.10 -18.39 -1.74
C PHE A 11 11.82 -17.64 -2.06
N ILE A 12 11.22 -17.82 -3.25
CA ILE A 12 10.05 -17.05 -3.68
C ILE A 12 8.90 -17.14 -2.66
N TYR A 13 8.44 -18.36 -2.36
CA TYR A 13 7.34 -18.54 -1.42
C TYR A 13 7.73 -18.15 0.01
N LEU A 14 9.00 -18.32 0.41
CA LEU A 14 9.49 -17.87 1.71
C LEU A 14 9.42 -16.34 1.85
N ILE A 15 9.76 -15.59 0.81
CA ILE A 15 9.68 -14.12 0.80
C ILE A 15 8.22 -13.67 0.87
N ILE A 16 7.33 -14.30 0.09
CA ILE A 16 5.90 -13.98 0.09
C ILE A 16 5.28 -14.31 1.46
N SER A 17 5.56 -15.48 2.02
CA SER A 17 5.12 -15.86 3.36
C SER A 17 5.70 -14.93 4.43
N GLY A 18 6.96 -14.53 4.31
CA GLY A 18 7.59 -13.55 5.21
C GLY A 18 6.89 -12.19 5.17
N PHE A 19 6.48 -11.72 3.98
CA PHE A 19 5.67 -10.51 3.84
C PHE A 19 4.31 -10.63 4.53
N ILE A 20 3.59 -11.74 4.32
CA ILE A 20 2.29 -12.00 4.96
C ILE A 20 2.44 -12.07 6.48
N LEU A 21 3.44 -12.80 6.99
CA LEU A 21 3.74 -12.90 8.42
C LEU A 21 4.15 -11.57 9.03
N GLY A 22 4.90 -10.74 8.31
CA GLY A 22 5.27 -9.40 8.76
C GLY A 22 4.05 -8.48 8.91
N MET A 23 3.10 -8.56 7.95
CA MET A 23 1.84 -7.81 8.05
C MET A 23 0.95 -8.35 9.18
N PHE A 24 0.88 -9.66 9.37
CA PHE A 24 0.18 -10.27 10.51
C PHE A 24 0.77 -9.83 11.85
N PHE A 25 2.11 -9.81 11.96
CA PHE A 25 2.77 -9.29 13.15
C PHE A 25 2.45 -7.82 13.39
N SER A 26 2.50 -6.98 12.34
CA SER A 26 2.12 -5.57 12.45
C SER A 26 0.65 -5.38 12.87
N GLU A 27 -0.25 -6.25 12.43
CA GLU A 27 -1.65 -6.25 12.81
C GLU A 27 -1.83 -6.63 14.29
N ILE A 28 -1.12 -7.64 14.79
CA ILE A 28 -1.13 -7.98 16.22
C ILE A 28 -0.72 -6.78 17.06
N ILE A 29 0.40 -6.13 16.72
CA ILE A 29 0.85 -4.93 17.45
C ILE A 29 -0.18 -3.81 17.35
N SER A 30 -0.82 -3.61 16.19
CA SER A 30 -1.92 -2.66 16.00
C SER A 30 -3.09 -2.92 16.95
N TYR A 31 -3.53 -4.18 17.09
CA TYR A 31 -4.58 -4.53 18.05
C TYR A 31 -4.16 -4.34 19.50
N LEU A 32 -2.91 -4.69 19.84
CA LEU A 32 -2.39 -4.48 21.19
C LEU A 32 -2.36 -2.98 21.55
N ILE A 33 -2.03 -2.10 20.60
CA ILE A 33 -2.12 -0.65 20.79
C ILE A 33 -3.58 -0.20 20.93
N TYR A 34 -4.48 -0.68 20.07
CA TYR A 34 -5.90 -0.32 20.10
C TYR A 34 -6.57 -0.69 21.44
N PHE A 35 -6.24 -1.86 22.00
CA PHE A 35 -6.74 -2.31 23.29
C PHE A 35 -5.95 -1.76 24.49
N ASN A 36 -5.04 -0.79 24.29
CA ASN A 36 -4.18 -0.20 25.32
C ASN A 36 -3.30 -1.23 26.07
N LEU A 37 -3.04 -2.39 25.49
CA LEU A 37 -2.10 -3.39 26.04
C LEU A 37 -0.65 -3.01 25.78
N LEU A 38 -0.40 -2.25 24.71
CA LEU A 38 0.89 -1.64 24.39
C LEU A 38 0.73 -0.12 24.25
N PRO A 39 1.75 0.67 24.64
CA PRO A 39 1.72 2.11 24.40
C PRO A 39 1.75 2.37 22.89
N TYR A 40 1.10 3.45 22.42
CA TYR A 40 1.12 3.82 21.00
C TYR A 40 2.52 4.20 20.49
N LYS A 41 3.44 4.52 21.40
CA LYS A 41 4.84 4.82 21.11
C LYS A 41 5.74 4.04 22.07
N LEU A 42 6.64 3.24 21.51
CA LEU A 42 7.64 2.50 22.28
C LEU A 42 9.03 3.01 21.92
N LYS A 43 9.75 3.48 22.95
CA LYS A 43 11.14 3.91 22.86
C LYS A 43 11.99 3.03 23.77
N LEU A 44 13.11 2.53 23.26
CA LEU A 44 14.11 1.78 24.02
C LEU A 44 15.48 2.41 23.75
N PHE A 45 16.20 2.81 24.81
CA PHE A 45 17.50 3.51 24.68
C PHE A 45 17.48 4.70 23.70
N ASN A 46 16.45 5.56 23.77
CA ASN A 46 16.19 6.67 22.84
C ASN A 46 15.87 6.27 21.37
N ILE A 47 15.78 4.98 21.07
CA ILE A 47 15.43 4.49 19.74
C ILE A 47 13.93 4.22 19.70
N ILE A 48 13.25 4.86 18.75
CA ILE A 48 11.84 4.59 18.48
C ILE A 48 11.76 3.21 17.81
N ILE A 49 11.17 2.25 18.52
CA ILE A 49 10.90 0.91 17.98
C ILE A 49 9.68 1.00 17.06
N TYR A 50 8.63 1.66 17.52
CA TYR A 50 7.43 1.94 16.74
C TYR A 50 6.73 3.19 17.29
N GLU A 51 5.97 3.86 16.42
CA GLU A 51 5.20 5.05 16.76
C GLU A 51 3.93 5.11 15.90
N ALA A 52 2.80 4.80 16.51
CA ALA A 52 1.49 4.98 15.92
C ALA A 52 1.02 6.44 16.08
N GLN A 53 0.09 6.87 15.22
CA GLN A 53 -0.46 8.23 15.29
C GLN A 53 -1.38 8.43 16.50
N GLY A 54 -1.87 7.35 17.09
CA GLY A 54 -2.62 7.34 18.34
C GLY A 54 -3.30 6.00 18.57
N ILE A 55 -3.99 5.87 19.71
CA ILE A 55 -4.76 4.65 20.05
C ILE A 55 -5.84 4.38 19.01
N ASN A 56 -6.49 5.45 18.54
CA ASN A 56 -7.51 5.37 17.49
C ASN A 56 -6.91 5.34 16.07
N ASN A 57 -5.59 5.33 15.91
CA ASN A 57 -4.96 5.11 14.62
C ASN A 57 -3.71 4.24 14.82
N PRO A 58 -3.91 2.95 15.12
CA PRO A 58 -2.88 2.09 15.68
C PRO A 58 -1.96 1.51 14.60
N SER A 59 -1.44 2.29 13.65
CA SER A 59 -0.46 1.82 12.66
C SER A 59 0.98 1.92 13.21
N PRO A 60 1.63 0.83 13.67
CA PRO A 60 2.84 0.93 14.49
C PRO A 60 4.11 1.28 13.71
N PHE A 61 4.32 0.63 12.56
CA PHE A 61 5.59 0.69 11.82
C PHE A 61 5.52 1.53 10.54
N LEU A 62 4.31 1.78 10.04
CA LEU A 62 4.07 2.43 8.76
C LEU A 62 2.99 3.50 8.93
N ASN A 63 3.00 4.51 8.05
CA ASN A 63 1.88 5.44 7.91
C ASN A 63 0.60 4.64 7.60
N HIS A 64 -0.51 5.03 8.23
CA HIS A 64 -1.85 4.45 8.05
C HIS A 64 -2.25 4.21 6.58
N SER A 65 -1.84 5.08 5.65
CA SER A 65 -2.15 4.92 4.22
C SER A 65 -1.41 3.74 3.60
N PHE A 66 -0.11 3.63 3.89
CA PHE A 66 0.74 2.53 3.41
C PHE A 66 0.38 1.20 4.08
N TYR A 67 0.19 1.23 5.40
CA TYR A 67 -0.22 0.07 6.17
C TYR A 67 -1.53 -0.52 5.61
N ASN A 68 -2.57 0.31 5.44
CA ASN A 68 -3.86 -0.18 4.95
C ASN A 68 -3.78 -0.70 3.50
N MET A 69 -2.97 -0.08 2.63
CA MET A 69 -2.75 -0.61 1.27
C MET A 69 -2.07 -1.99 1.33
N LEU A 70 -0.98 -2.14 2.08
CA LEU A 70 -0.29 -3.44 2.20
C LEU A 70 -1.19 -4.50 2.83
N LEU A 71 -2.02 -4.12 3.80
CA LEU A 71 -3.01 -5.01 4.41
C LEU A 71 -4.07 -5.44 3.39
N SER A 72 -4.53 -4.53 2.53
CA SER A 72 -5.43 -4.85 1.41
C SER A 72 -4.81 -5.85 0.43
N ILE A 73 -3.52 -5.68 0.12
CA ILE A 73 -2.76 -6.62 -0.73
C ILE A 73 -2.70 -8.01 -0.06
N VAL A 74 -2.36 -8.09 1.23
CA VAL A 74 -2.32 -9.36 1.97
C VAL A 74 -3.69 -10.03 1.97
N ILE A 75 -4.76 -9.29 2.23
CA ILE A 75 -6.12 -9.83 2.16
C ILE A 75 -6.42 -10.38 0.76
N GLY A 76 -6.03 -9.67 -0.30
CA GLY A 76 -6.16 -10.15 -1.67
C GLY A 76 -5.41 -11.45 -1.96
N LEU A 77 -4.14 -11.54 -1.54
CA LEU A 77 -3.33 -12.75 -1.68
C LEU A 77 -3.93 -13.94 -0.93
N MET A 78 -4.40 -13.71 0.30
CA MET A 78 -5.01 -14.75 1.12
C MET A 78 -6.37 -15.18 0.58
N LEU A 79 -7.20 -14.24 0.13
CA LEU A 79 -8.48 -14.53 -0.51
C LEU A 79 -8.29 -15.35 -1.79
N TYR A 80 -7.31 -14.97 -2.63
CA TYR A 80 -6.95 -15.72 -3.82
C TYR A 80 -6.58 -17.18 -3.48
N ASN A 81 -5.67 -17.37 -2.52
CA ASN A 81 -5.25 -18.71 -2.10
C ASN A 81 -6.38 -19.53 -1.45
N LEU A 82 -7.25 -18.88 -0.69
CA LEU A 82 -8.39 -19.50 -0.04
C LEU A 82 -9.40 -20.05 -1.05
N LEU A 83 -9.65 -19.28 -2.13
CA LEU A 83 -10.66 -19.61 -3.14
C LEU A 83 -10.11 -20.53 -4.25
N LYS A 84 -8.83 -20.38 -4.64
CA LYS A 84 -8.21 -21.20 -5.69
C LYS A 84 -7.86 -22.61 -5.20
N ASN A 85 -7.24 -22.70 -4.02
CA ASN A 85 -6.59 -23.94 -3.59
C ASN A 85 -7.52 -24.83 -2.75
N LYS A 86 -7.41 -26.15 -2.94
CA LYS A 86 -8.06 -27.15 -2.08
C LYS A 86 -7.30 -27.27 -0.76
N ASN A 87 -7.46 -26.27 0.10
CA ASN A 87 -6.82 -26.21 1.40
C ASN A 87 -7.51 -27.14 2.41
N ASN A 88 -6.74 -27.66 3.37
CA ASN A 88 -7.29 -28.38 4.51
C ASN A 88 -8.12 -27.42 5.41
N PHE A 89 -8.95 -27.99 6.29
CA PHE A 89 -9.83 -27.20 7.15
C PHE A 89 -9.07 -26.17 8.00
N PHE A 90 -7.91 -26.55 8.55
CA PHE A 90 -7.10 -25.68 9.40
C PHE A 90 -6.58 -24.44 8.65
N ILE A 91 -5.99 -24.61 7.45
CA ILE A 91 -5.50 -23.51 6.63
C ILE A 91 -6.65 -22.60 6.21
N LYS A 92 -7.82 -23.16 5.88
CA LYS A 92 -9.02 -22.36 5.59
C LYS A 92 -9.44 -21.53 6.79
N PHE A 93 -9.50 -22.13 7.97
CA PHE A 93 -9.87 -21.45 9.21
C PHE A 93 -8.91 -20.30 9.53
N VAL A 94 -7.60 -20.56 9.52
CA VAL A 94 -6.57 -19.53 9.75
C VAL A 94 -6.66 -18.41 8.72
N SER A 95 -6.88 -18.76 7.45
CA SER A 95 -6.98 -17.76 6.38
C SER A 95 -8.22 -16.88 6.54
N VAL A 96 -9.37 -17.47 6.82
CA VAL A 96 -10.62 -16.73 7.07
C VAL A 96 -10.49 -15.86 8.31
N PHE A 97 -9.92 -16.39 9.39
CA PHE A 97 -9.67 -15.65 10.62
C PHE A 97 -8.84 -14.40 10.34
N PHE A 98 -7.67 -14.55 9.71
CA PHE A 98 -6.80 -13.41 9.42
C PHE A 98 -7.44 -12.43 8.42
N ILE A 99 -8.17 -12.90 7.38
CA ILE A 99 -8.89 -11.99 6.48
C ILE A 99 -9.91 -11.13 7.25
N ILE A 100 -10.66 -11.74 8.19
CA ILE A 100 -11.65 -11.02 9.00
C ILE A 100 -10.96 -10.00 9.92
N THR A 101 -9.93 -10.43 10.67
CA THR A 101 -9.23 -9.51 11.57
C THR A 101 -8.58 -8.38 10.78
N ALA A 102 -7.92 -8.68 9.66
CA ALA A 102 -7.25 -7.69 8.84
C ALA A 102 -8.25 -6.68 8.27
N SER A 103 -9.45 -7.13 7.86
CA SER A 103 -10.49 -6.25 7.35
C SER A 103 -11.01 -5.31 8.45
N ILE A 104 -11.18 -5.80 9.68
CA ILE A 104 -11.55 -4.97 10.83
C ILE A 104 -10.43 -3.97 11.14
N ASN A 105 -9.17 -4.43 11.18
CA ASN A 105 -8.02 -3.57 11.49
C ASN A 105 -7.85 -2.42 10.48
N LEU A 106 -8.09 -2.70 9.19
CA LEU A 106 -8.09 -1.72 8.11
C LEU A 106 -9.09 -0.58 8.38
N VAL A 107 -10.27 -0.91 8.90
CA VAL A 107 -11.31 0.06 9.32
C VAL A 107 -10.85 0.86 10.53
N LEU A 108 -10.28 0.21 11.55
CA LEU A 108 -9.81 0.86 12.78
C LEU A 108 -8.69 1.89 12.52
N VAL A 109 -7.74 1.57 11.64
CA VAL A 109 -6.59 2.45 11.34
C VAL A 109 -6.98 3.70 10.55
N GLY A 110 -8.10 3.70 9.81
CA GLY A 110 -8.63 4.96 9.27
C GLY A 110 -8.03 5.44 7.93
N GLY A 111 -7.28 4.61 7.20
CA GLY A 111 -6.68 4.98 5.91
C GLY A 111 -7.65 4.89 4.73
N ARG A 112 -8.10 6.05 4.21
CA ARG A 112 -9.08 6.16 3.10
C ARG A 112 -8.68 5.38 1.84
N ILE A 113 -7.41 5.45 1.45
CA ILE A 113 -6.91 4.71 0.28
C ILE A 113 -6.93 3.20 0.48
N GLY A 114 -6.85 2.77 1.73
CA GLY A 114 -7.07 1.39 2.15
C GLY A 114 -8.45 0.87 1.78
N TYR A 115 -9.50 1.65 2.04
CA TYR A 115 -10.88 1.25 1.71
C TYR A 115 -11.05 1.06 0.20
N LEU A 116 -10.53 1.99 -0.59
CA LEU A 116 -10.55 1.89 -2.05
C LEU A 116 -9.75 0.67 -2.53
N SER A 117 -8.52 0.51 -2.05
CA SER A 117 -7.63 -0.60 -2.42
C SER A 117 -8.25 -1.95 -2.06
N TYR A 118 -8.87 -2.05 -0.88
CA TYR A 118 -9.56 -3.25 -0.42
C TYR A 118 -10.67 -3.69 -1.38
N VAL A 119 -11.56 -2.76 -1.77
CA VAL A 119 -12.65 -3.06 -2.72
C VAL A 119 -12.11 -3.44 -4.09
N VAL A 120 -11.14 -2.66 -4.61
CA VAL A 120 -10.55 -2.91 -5.94
C VAL A 120 -9.83 -4.26 -5.97
N ILE A 121 -9.04 -4.58 -4.95
CA ILE A 121 -8.28 -5.83 -4.87
C ILE A 121 -9.21 -7.04 -4.77
N ILE A 122 -10.25 -6.99 -3.93
CA ILE A 122 -11.25 -8.06 -3.88
C ILE A 122 -11.90 -8.25 -5.25
N GLY A 123 -12.28 -7.14 -5.91
CA GLY A 123 -12.80 -7.18 -7.28
C GLY A 123 -11.84 -7.89 -8.23
N VAL A 124 -10.56 -7.48 -8.25
CA VAL A 124 -9.53 -8.09 -9.09
C VAL A 124 -9.35 -9.58 -8.80
N VAL A 125 -9.33 -10.00 -7.53
CA VAL A 125 -9.23 -11.42 -7.16
C VAL A 125 -10.42 -12.22 -7.71
N LEU A 126 -11.64 -11.70 -7.58
CA LEU A 126 -12.82 -12.35 -8.15
C LEU A 126 -12.73 -12.43 -9.68
N PHE A 127 -12.31 -11.34 -10.35
CA PHE A 127 -12.12 -11.31 -11.81
C PHE A 127 -11.05 -12.29 -12.30
N ILE A 128 -9.99 -12.52 -11.53
CA ILE A 128 -8.95 -13.50 -11.84
C ILE A 128 -9.48 -14.93 -11.73
N LEU A 129 -10.29 -15.23 -10.72
CA LEU A 129 -10.68 -16.60 -10.39
C LEU A 129 -11.93 -17.09 -11.12
N TYR A 130 -12.85 -16.20 -11.45
CA TYR A 130 -14.17 -16.58 -11.96
C TYR A 130 -14.42 -16.08 -13.37
N GLU A 131 -15.03 -16.93 -14.19
CA GLU A 131 -15.48 -16.55 -15.53
C GLU A 131 -16.63 -15.54 -15.49
N LYS A 132 -16.83 -14.83 -16.61
CA LYS A 132 -17.81 -13.74 -16.75
C LYS A 132 -19.23 -14.12 -16.31
N ASN A 133 -19.70 -15.33 -16.59
CA ASN A 133 -21.05 -15.76 -16.24
C ASN A 133 -21.21 -16.03 -14.73
N THR A 134 -20.18 -16.57 -14.08
CA THR A 134 -20.15 -16.77 -12.63
C THR A 134 -20.01 -15.43 -11.92
N LEU A 135 -19.15 -14.53 -12.43
CA LEU A 135 -18.99 -13.16 -11.94
C LEU A 135 -20.31 -12.40 -11.86
N LYS A 136 -21.14 -12.47 -12.90
CA LYS A 136 -22.47 -11.83 -12.91
C LYS A 136 -23.38 -12.29 -11.76
N LYS A 137 -23.20 -13.53 -11.28
CA LYS A 137 -23.99 -14.10 -10.18
C LYS A 137 -23.43 -13.72 -8.81
N ILE A 138 -22.10 -13.70 -8.65
CA ILE A 138 -21.44 -13.45 -7.36
C ILE A 138 -21.17 -11.97 -7.09
N LEU A 139 -21.09 -11.12 -8.11
CA LEU A 139 -20.77 -9.70 -7.94
C LEU A 139 -21.85 -8.96 -7.14
N PRO A 140 -23.18 -9.16 -7.38
CA PRO A 140 -24.22 -8.52 -6.57
C PRO A 140 -24.15 -8.92 -5.10
N THR A 141 -23.93 -10.20 -4.81
CA THR A 141 -23.82 -10.69 -3.42
C THR A 141 -22.55 -10.17 -2.75
N GLY A 142 -21.42 -10.14 -3.46
CA GLY A 142 -20.18 -9.54 -2.97
C GLY A 142 -20.33 -8.03 -2.66
N LEU A 143 -21.00 -7.28 -3.53
CA LEU A 143 -21.30 -5.86 -3.30
C LEU A 143 -22.23 -5.65 -2.11
N LEU A 144 -23.24 -6.50 -1.93
CA LEU A 144 -24.11 -6.47 -0.74
C LEU A 144 -23.32 -6.74 0.55
N ILE A 145 -22.45 -7.75 0.56
CA ILE A 145 -21.59 -8.06 1.72
C ILE A 145 -20.65 -6.90 2.03
N LEU A 146 -19.99 -6.33 1.02
CA LEU A 146 -19.12 -5.16 1.18
C LEU A 146 -19.88 -3.93 1.70
N SER A 147 -21.08 -3.70 1.16
CA SER A 147 -21.95 -2.59 1.61
C SER A 147 -22.36 -2.77 3.07
N MET A 148 -22.75 -3.99 3.45
CA MET A 148 -23.11 -4.31 4.83
C MET A 148 -21.90 -4.17 5.77
N PHE A 149 -20.72 -4.60 5.33
CA PHE A 149 -19.48 -4.43 6.08
C PHE A 149 -19.17 -2.95 6.35
N PHE A 150 -19.22 -2.10 5.32
CA PHE A 150 -18.97 -0.66 5.49
C PHE A 150 -20.08 0.05 6.27
N TYR A 151 -21.33 -0.40 6.14
CA TYR A 151 -22.43 0.10 6.98
C TYR A 151 -22.21 -0.22 8.46
N LEU A 152 -21.81 -1.46 8.78
CA LEU A 152 -21.45 -1.84 10.15
C LEU A 152 -20.22 -1.06 10.64
N ALA A 153 -19.21 -0.87 9.79
CA ALA A 153 -18.04 -0.06 10.10
C ALA A 153 -18.41 1.39 10.45
N TYR A 154 -19.31 2.01 9.68
CA TYR A 154 -19.79 3.38 9.95
C TYR A 154 -20.51 3.52 11.28
N ASN A 155 -21.30 2.51 11.68
CA ASN A 155 -22.03 2.55 12.93
C ASN A 155 -21.18 2.19 14.16
N ASN A 156 -20.13 1.37 14.00
CA ASN A 156 -19.37 0.82 15.13
C ASN A 156 -17.93 1.35 15.25
N SER A 157 -17.33 1.90 14.19
CA SER A 157 -15.99 2.46 14.23
C SER A 157 -16.05 3.99 14.21
N SER A 158 -15.70 4.61 15.34
CA SER A 158 -15.61 6.07 15.48
C SER A 158 -14.68 6.69 14.44
N GLN A 159 -13.56 6.01 14.14
CA GLN A 159 -12.59 6.46 13.16
C GLN A 159 -13.13 6.39 11.75
N PHE A 160 -13.73 5.27 11.36
CA PHE A 160 -14.33 5.16 10.04
C PHE A 160 -15.41 6.23 9.83
N LYS A 161 -16.29 6.41 10.81
CA LYS A 161 -17.33 7.45 10.79
C LYS A 161 -16.73 8.84 10.57
N ILE A 162 -15.77 9.26 11.40
CA ILE A 162 -15.09 10.56 11.26
C ILE A 162 -14.44 10.71 9.87
N ARG A 163 -13.83 9.64 9.34
CA ARG A 163 -13.17 9.69 8.02
C ARG A 163 -14.17 9.90 6.88
N ILE A 164 -15.34 9.28 6.95
CA ILE A 164 -16.44 9.44 5.98
C ILE A 164 -17.10 10.82 6.13
N ASP A 165 -17.44 11.23 7.35
CA ASP A 165 -18.06 12.53 7.63
C ASP A 165 -17.17 13.68 7.16
N ASN A 166 -15.87 13.60 7.45
CA ASN A 166 -14.90 14.57 6.94
C ASN A 166 -14.86 14.56 5.41
N ALA A 167 -14.93 13.40 4.74
CA ALA A 167 -14.89 13.35 3.28
C ALA A 167 -16.14 13.98 2.65
N ILE A 168 -17.31 13.81 3.27
CA ILE A 168 -18.56 14.45 2.84
C ILE A 168 -18.47 15.96 3.05
N SER A 169 -18.06 16.40 4.24
CA SER A 169 -17.88 17.83 4.55
C SER A 169 -16.84 18.50 3.65
N ASP A 170 -15.70 17.85 3.41
CA ASP A 170 -14.66 18.31 2.50
C ASP A 170 -15.22 18.49 1.08
N LYS A 171 -16.02 17.53 0.59
CA LYS A 171 -16.67 17.63 -0.73
C LYS A 171 -17.61 18.83 -0.81
N GLU A 172 -18.44 19.05 0.20
CA GLU A 172 -19.38 20.18 0.22
C GLU A 172 -18.65 21.53 0.20
N LYS A 173 -17.59 21.68 0.99
CA LYS A 173 -16.76 22.90 1.03
C LYS A 173 -16.05 23.20 -0.29
N ILE A 174 -15.63 22.16 -1.01
CA ILE A 174 -14.88 22.30 -2.26
C ILE A 174 -15.83 22.58 -3.44
N PHE A 175 -17.01 21.95 -3.50
CA PHE A 175 -17.82 21.89 -4.72
C PHE A 175 -19.22 22.56 -4.67
N ASN A 176 -19.72 23.02 -3.51
CA ASN A 176 -21.04 23.68 -3.41
C ASN A 176 -20.96 25.23 -3.50
N GLN A 177 -22.07 25.95 -3.32
CA GLN A 177 -22.31 27.33 -3.84
C GLN A 177 -21.34 28.46 -3.41
N ASP A 178 -20.54 28.30 -2.35
CA ASP A 178 -19.41 29.20 -1.98
C ASP A 178 -18.03 28.57 -2.28
N GLY A 179 -18.03 27.54 -3.13
CA GLY A 179 -17.04 26.48 -3.26
C GLY A 179 -15.74 26.95 -3.88
N ASN A 180 -14.76 27.16 -3.01
CA ASN A 180 -13.33 27.14 -3.25
C ASN A 180 -12.58 27.09 -1.90
N ASP A 181 -13.24 26.57 -0.84
CA ASP A 181 -12.58 26.41 0.45
C ASP A 181 -11.79 25.09 0.47
N TYR A 182 -10.48 25.24 0.31
CA TYR A 182 -9.51 24.15 0.34
C TYR A 182 -8.84 24.00 1.71
N ASN A 183 -9.37 24.62 2.77
CA ASN A 183 -8.75 24.66 4.10
C ASN A 183 -8.96 23.34 4.89
N SER A 184 -8.58 22.23 4.29
CA SER A 184 -8.50 20.90 4.92
C SER A 184 -7.37 20.09 4.29
N SER A 185 -6.92 19.01 4.94
CA SER A 185 -5.79 18.21 4.42
C SER A 185 -6.06 17.64 3.02
N ILE A 186 -7.30 17.24 2.72
CA ILE A 186 -7.67 16.78 1.37
C ILE A 186 -8.05 17.94 0.46
N GLY A 187 -8.67 19.01 1.01
CA GLY A 187 -8.99 20.23 0.27
C GLY A 187 -7.76 20.84 -0.35
N LEU A 188 -6.69 20.99 0.43
CA LEU A 188 -5.38 21.44 -0.03
C LEU A 188 -4.90 20.65 -1.26
N ARG A 189 -4.96 19.32 -1.19
CA ARG A 189 -4.53 18.43 -2.29
C ARG A 189 -5.41 18.60 -3.52
N ILE A 190 -6.72 18.60 -3.35
CA ILE A 190 -7.68 18.76 -4.46
C ILE A 190 -7.50 20.12 -5.11
N GLY A 191 -7.40 21.20 -4.32
CA GLY A 191 -7.13 22.54 -4.82
C GLY A 191 -5.82 22.60 -5.60
N PHE A 192 -4.74 22.01 -5.07
CA PHE A 192 -3.47 21.90 -5.80
C PHE A 192 -3.64 21.13 -7.12
N TRP A 193 -4.40 20.03 -7.14
CA TRP A 193 -4.66 19.27 -8.38
C TRP A 193 -5.45 20.07 -9.40
N LEU A 194 -6.44 20.86 -8.96
CA LEU A 194 -7.21 21.73 -9.85
C LEU A 194 -6.31 22.77 -10.51
N TYR A 195 -5.46 23.46 -9.75
CA TYR A 195 -4.47 24.39 -10.33
C TYR A 195 -3.40 23.68 -11.17
N SER A 196 -3.09 22.42 -10.87
CA SER A 196 -2.16 21.62 -11.67
C SER A 196 -2.67 21.37 -13.09
N VAL A 197 -3.99 21.28 -13.28
CA VAL A 197 -4.59 21.04 -14.61
C VAL A 197 -4.21 22.14 -15.60
N ASP A 198 -4.20 23.40 -15.17
CA ASP A 198 -3.86 24.53 -16.05
C ASP A 198 -2.38 24.50 -16.45
N VAL A 199 -1.48 24.22 -15.50
CA VAL A 199 -0.05 24.04 -15.80
C VAL A 199 0.19 22.87 -16.74
N ILE A 200 -0.52 21.75 -16.55
CA ILE A 200 -0.44 20.58 -17.44
C ILE A 200 -0.90 20.95 -18.85
N LYS A 201 -2.00 21.70 -19.01
CA LYS A 201 -2.48 22.14 -20.32
C LYS A 201 -1.48 23.04 -21.03
N GLU A 202 -0.83 23.95 -20.31
CA GLU A 202 0.21 24.84 -20.84
C GLU A 202 1.49 24.08 -21.25
N ASN A 203 1.76 22.92 -20.63
CA ASN A 203 3.00 22.16 -20.81
C ASN A 203 2.72 20.70 -21.20
N LEU A 204 1.78 20.50 -22.13
CA LEU A 204 1.14 19.21 -22.38
C LEU A 204 2.10 18.06 -22.70
N PHE A 205 3.09 18.28 -23.57
CA PHE A 205 3.90 17.18 -24.10
C PHE A 205 5.04 16.75 -23.18
N PHE A 206 5.79 17.72 -22.64
CA PHE A 206 7.03 17.48 -21.89
C PHE A 206 6.98 17.90 -20.43
N GLY A 207 5.89 18.54 -19.98
CA GLY A 207 5.79 19.07 -18.62
C GLY A 207 6.76 20.22 -18.37
N VAL A 208 6.88 20.59 -17.11
CA VAL A 208 7.72 21.72 -16.64
C VAL A 208 9.02 21.26 -15.97
N GLY A 209 9.31 19.96 -16.00
CA GLY A 209 10.50 19.36 -15.40
C GLY A 209 10.40 19.11 -13.90
N THR A 210 11.33 18.30 -13.38
CA THR A 210 11.35 17.85 -11.98
C THR A 210 11.68 18.95 -10.99
N GLY A 211 12.46 19.96 -11.39
CA GLY A 211 12.86 21.08 -10.52
C GLY A 211 11.74 22.10 -10.26
N ASN A 212 10.92 22.39 -11.27
CA ASN A 212 10.04 23.57 -11.25
C ASN A 212 8.55 23.25 -11.11
N HIS A 213 8.15 21.96 -11.14
CA HIS A 213 6.74 21.57 -11.16
C HIS A 213 5.88 22.12 -10.01
N MET A 214 6.40 22.19 -8.79
CA MET A 214 5.67 22.77 -7.66
C MET A 214 5.53 24.28 -7.80
N ASP A 215 6.60 24.98 -8.18
CA ASP A 215 6.62 26.43 -8.32
C ASP A 215 5.74 26.90 -9.49
N ALA A 216 5.71 26.13 -10.59
CA ALA A 216 4.82 26.39 -11.71
C ALA A 216 3.35 26.42 -11.27
N VAL A 217 2.91 25.45 -10.47
CA VAL A 217 1.54 25.42 -9.91
C VAL A 217 1.34 26.55 -8.90
N LYS A 218 2.30 26.77 -8.00
CA LYS A 218 2.21 27.84 -6.98
C LYS A 218 2.11 29.23 -7.61
N SER A 219 2.71 29.44 -8.78
CA SER A 219 2.66 30.72 -9.50
C SER A 219 1.26 31.04 -10.05
N LYS A 220 0.40 30.03 -10.23
CA LYS A 220 -0.98 30.16 -10.71
C LYS A 220 -2.01 30.34 -9.60
N LEU A 221 -1.61 30.22 -8.33
CA LEU A 221 -2.54 30.37 -7.20
C LEU A 221 -3.06 31.80 -7.11
N THR A 222 -4.37 31.95 -6.86
CA THR A 222 -4.97 33.25 -6.55
C THR A 222 -4.51 33.73 -5.17
N LYS A 223 -4.68 35.03 -4.89
CA LYS A 223 -4.38 35.59 -3.56
C LYS A 223 -5.14 34.87 -2.44
N GLU A 224 -6.39 34.50 -2.71
CA GLU A 224 -7.26 33.78 -1.78
C GLU A 224 -6.75 32.37 -1.50
N HIS A 225 -6.17 31.68 -2.49
CA HIS A 225 -5.71 30.29 -2.36
C HIS A 225 -4.21 30.15 -2.09
N LYS A 226 -3.54 31.24 -1.70
CA LYS A 226 -2.09 31.23 -1.46
C LYS A 226 -1.67 30.21 -0.38
N TYR A 227 -2.55 29.88 0.55
CA TYR A 227 -2.31 28.86 1.59
C TYR A 227 -2.09 27.44 1.02
N ILE A 228 -2.54 27.15 -0.21
CA ILE A 228 -2.26 25.88 -0.91
C ILE A 228 -0.77 25.68 -1.16
N SER A 229 0.01 26.76 -1.24
CA SER A 229 1.46 26.70 -1.46
C SER A 229 2.25 25.98 -0.35
N ASN A 230 1.63 25.72 0.80
CA ASN A 230 2.21 24.98 1.91
C ASN A 230 2.33 23.47 1.65
N ILE A 231 1.77 22.96 0.56
CA ILE A 231 1.94 21.56 0.17
C ILE A 231 3.35 21.33 -0.39
N GLU A 232 4.03 20.32 0.14
CA GLU A 232 5.38 19.92 -0.29
C GLU A 232 5.37 19.08 -1.57
N HIS A 233 4.32 18.28 -1.79
CA HIS A 233 4.17 17.45 -2.98
C HIS A 233 2.70 17.18 -3.29
N PRO A 234 2.33 16.86 -4.55
CA PRO A 234 0.92 16.74 -4.94
C PRO A 234 0.17 15.61 -4.23
N HIS A 235 0.85 14.66 -3.57
CA HIS A 235 0.21 13.46 -2.98
C HIS A 235 -0.63 12.69 -4.02
N ASN A 236 -0.18 12.69 -5.27
CA ASN A 236 -0.75 11.93 -6.37
C ASN A 236 0.34 11.79 -7.42
N GLU A 237 0.89 10.58 -7.54
CA GLU A 237 2.03 10.34 -8.42
C GLU A 237 1.66 10.52 -9.91
N TYR A 238 0.38 10.32 -10.27
CA TYR A 238 -0.09 10.53 -11.65
C TYR A 238 -0.07 12.02 -12.02
N ILE A 239 -0.60 12.90 -11.16
CA ILE A 239 -0.55 14.36 -11.36
C ILE A 239 0.89 14.85 -11.38
N LYS A 240 1.72 14.34 -10.46
CA LYS A 240 3.14 14.68 -10.42
C LYS A 240 3.87 14.29 -11.71
N ASN A 241 3.65 13.08 -12.26
CA ASN A 241 4.28 12.66 -13.51
C ASN A 241 3.81 13.52 -14.71
N LEU A 242 2.52 13.85 -14.77
CA LEU A 242 1.99 14.76 -15.80
C LEU A 242 2.61 16.15 -15.72
N LEU A 243 2.76 16.71 -14.52
CA LEU A 243 3.41 18.02 -14.34
C LEU A 243 4.89 17.96 -14.74
N GLN A 244 5.62 16.93 -14.33
CA GLN A 244 7.06 16.84 -14.53
C GLN A 244 7.46 16.51 -15.96
N PHE A 245 6.72 15.60 -16.61
CA PHE A 245 7.13 15.00 -17.89
C PHE A 245 6.06 15.07 -18.99
N GLY A 246 4.92 15.72 -18.72
CA GLY A 246 3.82 15.81 -19.66
C GLY A 246 3.20 14.46 -20.00
N VAL A 247 2.38 14.44 -21.05
CA VAL A 247 1.71 13.24 -21.54
C VAL A 247 2.71 12.20 -22.03
N ILE A 248 3.85 12.61 -22.60
CA ILE A 248 4.85 11.67 -23.12
C ILE A 248 5.46 10.85 -21.97
N GLY A 249 5.96 11.52 -20.92
CA GLY A 249 6.49 10.80 -19.77
C GLY A 249 5.41 10.04 -19.00
N PHE A 250 4.19 10.57 -18.95
CA PHE A 250 3.06 9.85 -18.35
C PHE A 250 2.72 8.55 -19.07
N ILE A 251 2.77 8.51 -20.40
CA ILE A 251 2.61 7.27 -21.18
C ILE A 251 3.73 6.27 -20.86
N PHE A 252 4.98 6.73 -20.77
CA PHE A 252 6.08 5.85 -20.36
C PHE A 252 5.90 5.31 -18.94
N PHE A 253 5.43 6.14 -18.02
CA PHE A 253 5.10 5.74 -16.65
C PHE A 253 4.00 4.67 -16.62
N LEU A 254 2.89 4.86 -17.35
CA LEU A 254 1.82 3.87 -17.45
C LEU A 254 2.27 2.58 -18.17
N ASN A 255 3.20 2.71 -19.13
CA ASN A 255 3.76 1.56 -19.82
C ASN A 255 4.47 0.61 -18.85
N ILE A 256 5.10 1.10 -17.78
CA ILE A 256 5.71 0.23 -16.75
C ILE A 256 4.68 -0.76 -16.19
N PHE A 257 3.51 -0.27 -15.77
CA PHE A 257 2.45 -1.12 -15.24
C PHE A 257 1.85 -2.02 -16.32
N TYR A 258 1.65 -1.50 -17.53
CA TYR A 258 1.19 -2.29 -18.67
C TYR A 258 2.11 -3.48 -18.95
N GLN A 259 3.43 -3.27 -18.98
CA GLN A 259 4.40 -4.34 -19.16
C GLN A 259 4.29 -5.37 -18.05
N ILE A 260 4.20 -4.93 -16.78
CA ILE A 260 4.03 -5.83 -15.63
C ILE A 260 2.79 -6.71 -15.78
N PHE A 261 1.64 -6.14 -16.16
CA PHE A 261 0.41 -6.91 -16.40
C PHE A 261 0.51 -7.87 -17.60
N LYS A 262 1.36 -7.57 -18.58
CA LYS A 262 1.61 -8.40 -19.76
C LYS A 262 2.75 -9.42 -19.59
N LEU A 263 3.49 -9.37 -18.47
CA LEU A 263 4.59 -10.29 -18.22
C LEU A 263 4.14 -11.75 -18.31
N LYS A 264 4.89 -12.54 -19.09
CA LYS A 264 4.70 -13.98 -19.19
C LYS A 264 5.46 -14.67 -18.06
N ILE A 265 4.74 -14.95 -16.99
CA ILE A 265 5.22 -15.75 -15.85
C ILE A 265 4.61 -17.15 -15.98
N TYR A 266 5.46 -18.18 -15.88
CA TYR A 266 5.05 -19.57 -16.06
C TYR A 266 4.18 -20.07 -14.90
N ASP A 267 4.51 -19.64 -13.68
CA ASP A 267 3.74 -19.93 -12.50
C ASP A 267 2.52 -18.98 -12.42
N GLU A 268 1.33 -19.54 -12.55
CA GLU A 268 0.09 -18.78 -12.55
C GLU A 268 -0.19 -18.10 -11.21
N ASP A 269 0.20 -18.71 -10.08
CA ASP A 269 0.00 -18.13 -8.76
C ASP A 269 0.88 -16.88 -8.62
N LEU A 270 2.17 -16.99 -8.98
CA LEU A 270 3.09 -15.85 -8.94
C LEU A 270 2.66 -14.73 -9.88
N LYS A 271 2.13 -15.07 -11.06
CA LYS A 271 1.54 -14.07 -11.96
C LYS A 271 0.40 -13.32 -11.29
N ASN A 272 -0.53 -14.05 -10.66
CA ASN A 272 -1.71 -13.45 -10.05
C ASN A 272 -1.36 -12.66 -8.79
N TYR A 273 -0.38 -13.10 -8.00
CA TYR A 273 0.18 -12.32 -6.90
C TYR A 273 0.78 -11.00 -7.37
N LEU A 274 1.53 -11.01 -8.48
CA LEU A 274 2.08 -9.79 -9.06
C LEU A 274 0.97 -8.84 -9.53
N ILE A 275 -0.11 -9.36 -10.14
CA ILE A 275 -1.27 -8.55 -10.56
C ILE A 275 -1.94 -7.90 -9.33
N ILE A 276 -2.20 -8.67 -8.27
CA ILE A 276 -2.83 -8.17 -7.03
C ILE A 276 -1.98 -7.06 -6.41
N LEU A 277 -0.67 -7.29 -6.29
CA LEU A 277 0.24 -6.34 -5.69
C LEU A 277 0.41 -5.08 -6.54
N THR A 278 0.55 -5.24 -7.85
CA THR A 278 0.65 -4.10 -8.79
C THR A 278 -0.61 -3.26 -8.75
N THR A 279 -1.79 -3.89 -8.68
CA THR A 279 -3.06 -3.18 -8.51
C THR A 279 -3.08 -2.37 -7.21
N GLY A 280 -2.66 -2.95 -6.09
CA GLY A 280 -2.59 -2.25 -4.81
C GLY A 280 -1.64 -1.04 -4.86
N VAL A 281 -0.47 -1.19 -5.48
CA VAL A 281 0.47 -0.08 -5.71
C VAL A 281 -0.16 0.99 -6.58
N CYS A 282 -0.80 0.63 -7.70
CA CYS A 282 -1.51 1.59 -8.56
C CYS A 282 -2.58 2.38 -7.79
N CYS A 283 -3.33 1.74 -6.90
CA CYS A 283 -4.30 2.42 -6.02
C CYS A 283 -3.59 3.43 -5.12
N LEU A 284 -2.51 3.04 -4.42
CA LEU A 284 -1.81 3.94 -3.51
C LEU A 284 -1.31 5.22 -4.18
N LEU A 285 -0.81 5.10 -5.42
CA LEU A 285 -0.28 6.24 -6.19
C LEU A 285 -1.33 7.31 -6.52
N LEU A 286 -2.63 7.04 -6.30
CA LEU A 286 -3.70 8.04 -6.43
C LEU A 286 -3.65 9.08 -5.31
N THR A 287 -3.17 8.71 -4.13
CA THR A 287 -3.21 9.58 -2.93
C THR A 287 -1.86 9.73 -2.25
N ASP A 288 -0.82 9.12 -2.81
CA ASP A 288 0.55 9.20 -2.30
C ASP A 288 1.57 9.16 -3.45
N VAL A 289 2.84 9.32 -3.08
CA VAL A 289 3.98 9.31 -4.01
C VAL A 289 4.80 8.04 -3.86
N PHE A 290 5.63 7.72 -4.86
CA PHE A 290 6.58 6.60 -4.76
C PHE A 290 7.65 6.89 -3.71
N VAL A 291 7.40 6.48 -2.46
CA VAL A 291 8.40 6.54 -1.38
C VAL A 291 9.32 5.32 -1.44
N LYS A 292 10.57 5.51 -1.02
CA LYS A 292 11.64 4.48 -1.03
C LYS A 292 11.18 3.11 -0.52
N ASN A 293 10.44 3.05 0.58
CA ASN A 293 10.02 1.79 1.20
C ASN A 293 9.08 0.97 0.31
N ILE A 294 8.10 1.63 -0.33
CA ILE A 294 7.15 0.99 -1.24
C ILE A 294 7.83 0.57 -2.51
N LEU A 295 8.70 1.42 -3.05
CA LEU A 295 9.46 1.10 -4.25
C LEU A 295 10.30 -0.16 -4.04
N ILE A 296 10.95 -0.31 -2.87
CA ILE A 296 11.73 -1.51 -2.55
C ILE A 296 10.85 -2.76 -2.48
N ILE A 297 9.70 -2.70 -1.79
CA ILE A 297 8.76 -3.83 -1.73
C ILE A 297 8.27 -4.18 -3.14
N PHE A 298 7.86 -3.18 -3.92
CA PHE A 298 7.36 -3.37 -5.27
C PHE A 298 8.41 -4.03 -6.19
N LEU A 299 9.64 -3.52 -6.19
CA LEU A 299 10.75 -4.10 -6.96
C LEU A 299 11.13 -5.50 -6.48
N LEU A 300 11.09 -5.74 -5.16
CA LEU A 300 11.30 -7.07 -4.59
C LEU A 300 10.28 -8.06 -5.15
N PHE A 301 8.99 -7.71 -5.13
CA PHE A 301 7.94 -8.59 -5.64
C PHE A 301 8.01 -8.80 -7.16
N ILE A 302 8.34 -7.77 -7.93
CA ILE A 302 8.58 -7.92 -9.37
C ILE A 302 9.71 -8.93 -9.60
N SER A 303 10.83 -8.80 -8.89
CA SER A 303 11.95 -9.74 -9.04
C SER A 303 11.57 -11.16 -8.61
N VAL A 304 10.96 -11.30 -7.43
CA VAL A 304 10.51 -12.59 -6.90
C VAL A 304 9.58 -13.30 -7.90
N CYS A 305 8.59 -12.59 -8.45
CA CYS A 305 7.62 -13.21 -9.37
C CYS A 305 8.20 -13.48 -10.77
N THR A 306 9.32 -12.83 -11.15
CA THR A 306 9.96 -13.01 -12.46
C THR A 306 11.19 -13.90 -12.44
N SER A 307 11.71 -14.24 -11.25
CA SER A 307 12.89 -15.10 -11.10
C SER A 307 12.67 -16.49 -11.68
N LYS A 308 13.64 -16.95 -12.49
CA LYS A 308 13.63 -18.25 -13.16
C LYS A 308 14.85 -19.11 -12.83
N THR A 309 15.83 -18.53 -12.15
CA THR A 309 17.18 -19.09 -12.02
C THR A 309 17.37 -19.75 -10.66
N ASP A 310 17.71 -21.03 -10.67
CA ASP A 310 18.25 -21.73 -9.51
C ASP A 310 19.76 -21.48 -9.46
N TYR A 311 20.18 -20.43 -8.75
CA TYR A 311 21.61 -20.10 -8.63
C TYR A 311 22.39 -21.15 -7.82
N LEU A 312 21.72 -21.82 -6.89
CA LEU A 312 22.37 -22.68 -5.89
C LEU A 312 22.16 -24.19 -6.12
N LYS A 313 22.00 -24.61 -7.39
CA LYS A 313 21.66 -25.99 -7.81
C LYS A 313 22.50 -27.13 -7.20
N ASN A 314 23.70 -26.85 -6.71
CA ASN A 314 24.63 -27.86 -6.15
C ASN A 314 24.99 -27.67 -4.68
N TYR A 315 24.38 -26.72 -3.96
CA TYR A 315 24.64 -26.56 -2.53
C TYR A 315 23.55 -27.27 -1.72
N LYS A 316 23.88 -28.45 -1.18
CA LYS A 316 23.16 -28.97 0.01
C LYS A 316 23.36 -27.96 1.12
N PHE A 317 22.34 -27.14 1.38
CA PHE A 317 22.28 -26.28 2.55
C PHE A 317 22.17 -27.18 3.79
N ASN A 318 23.30 -27.71 4.24
CA ASN A 318 23.38 -28.45 5.50
C ASN A 318 23.47 -27.39 6.61
N LEU A 319 22.32 -26.80 6.96
CA LEU A 319 22.18 -25.86 8.07
C LEU A 319 22.39 -26.60 9.39
N GLY A 320 23.63 -26.97 9.66
CA GLY A 320 24.04 -27.45 10.96
C GLY A 320 23.83 -26.34 12.00
N ILE A 321 23.59 -26.73 13.26
CA ILE A 321 23.40 -25.83 14.40
C ILE A 321 24.47 -24.73 14.47
N LYS A 322 25.72 -25.04 14.06
CA LYS A 322 26.82 -24.06 13.99
C LYS A 322 26.58 -22.92 12.98
N ILE A 323 26.05 -23.23 11.80
CA ILE A 323 25.78 -22.22 10.76
C ILE A 323 24.58 -21.37 11.18
N ILE A 324 23.54 -21.97 11.74
CA ILE A 324 22.39 -21.24 12.29
C ILE A 324 22.85 -20.32 13.43
N SER A 325 23.68 -20.83 14.35
CA SER A 325 24.27 -20.05 15.44
C SER A 325 25.12 -18.89 14.92
N LEU A 326 25.90 -19.10 13.85
CA LEU A 326 26.67 -18.05 13.17
C LEU A 326 25.76 -16.97 12.57
N TYR A 327 24.69 -17.35 11.87
CA TYR A 327 23.75 -16.37 11.32
C TYR A 327 23.04 -15.58 12.43
N ILE A 328 22.62 -16.24 13.51
CA ILE A 328 22.02 -15.57 14.67
C ILE A 328 23.03 -14.61 15.30
N THR A 329 24.29 -15.02 15.49
CA THR A 329 25.32 -14.14 16.05
C THR A 329 25.64 -12.97 15.11
N LEU A 330 25.72 -13.18 13.80
CA LEU A 330 25.88 -12.10 12.83
C LEU A 330 24.70 -11.14 12.84
N ILE A 331 23.46 -11.64 12.89
CA ILE A 331 22.26 -10.80 13.01
C ILE A 331 22.30 -9.99 14.31
N MET A 332 22.62 -10.63 15.44
CA MET A 332 22.73 -9.96 16.75
C MET A 332 23.87 -8.95 16.76
N PHE A 333 25.00 -9.24 16.11
CA PHE A 333 26.14 -8.33 15.98
C PHE A 333 25.82 -7.12 15.11
N PHE A 334 25.16 -7.31 13.96
CA PHE A 334 24.69 -6.20 13.12
C PHE A 334 23.63 -5.36 13.83
N LEU A 335 22.70 -5.99 14.56
CA LEU A 335 21.75 -5.28 15.42
C LEU A 335 22.47 -4.48 16.50
N PHE A 336 23.52 -5.04 17.12
CA PHE A 336 24.32 -4.37 18.14
C PHE A 336 25.13 -3.19 17.58
N ILE A 337 25.76 -3.34 16.41
CA ILE A 337 26.44 -2.22 15.72
C ILE A 337 25.43 -1.13 15.37
N PHE A 338 24.28 -1.49 14.82
CA PHE A 338 23.23 -0.53 14.47
C PHE A 338 22.68 0.21 15.70
N LEU A 339 22.63 -0.46 16.85
CA LEU A 339 22.29 0.15 18.14
C LEU A 339 23.43 1.09 18.61
N LEU A 340 24.69 0.69 18.49
CA LEU A 340 25.86 1.49 18.89
C LEU A 340 26.06 2.75 18.04
N GLU A 341 25.90 2.66 16.72
CA GLU A 341 26.00 3.78 15.78
C GLU A 341 24.95 4.88 16.02
N LYS A 342 23.93 4.59 16.83
CA LYS A 342 22.87 5.53 17.23
C LYS A 342 22.97 6.00 18.69
N ILE A 343 23.88 5.44 19.47
CA ILE A 343 24.17 5.86 20.85
C ILE A 343 25.24 6.96 20.88
N TYR A 344 26.13 6.98 19.88
CA TYR A 344 27.00 8.12 19.56
C TYR A 344 26.32 9.03 18.54
#